data_AF-A0A7W1QQP8-F1
#
_entry.id   AF-A0A7W1QQP8-F1
#
_cell.length_a   1.000
_cell.length_b   1.000
_cell.length_c   1.000
_cell.angle_alpha   90.00
_cell.angle_beta   90.00
_cell.angle_gamma   90.00
#
_symmetry.space_group_name_H-M   'P 1'
#
loop_
_entity.id
_entity.type
_entity.pdbx_description
1 polymer ?
#
loop_
_entity_poly.entity_id
_entity_poly.type
_entity_poly.pdbx_seq_one_letter_code
_entity_poly.pdbx_strand_id
1 'polypeptide(L)'
;ATHRIKRTLFESSEYRNFVRVHGELSALAGTPPFEVSLGKKSDEALSFEDLRSAVLDVAKEGVPMQRFKGLGEMNADQLYETTMDASKRTLQQVTVDDATAADLIFSMLMGDKVEPRREFIESNARDVANLDV
;
A
#
# COMPACT_ATOMS: atom_id res chain seq x y z
N ALA A 1 -14.37 -26.62 14.69
CA ALA A 1 -13.56 -26.43 15.91
C ALA A 1 -14.34 -25.55 16.88
N THR A 2 -14.35 -25.88 18.18
CA THR A 2 -15.05 -25.06 19.18
C THR A 2 -14.10 -23.97 19.67
N HIS A 3 -14.41 -22.71 19.37
CA HIS A 3 -13.66 -21.57 19.85
C HIS A 3 -14.32 -20.98 21.10
N ARG A 4 -13.56 -20.82 22.19
CA ARG A 4 -14.04 -20.15 23.42
C ARG A 4 -13.65 -18.68 23.36
N ILE A 5 -14.64 -17.81 23.25
CA ILE A 5 -14.45 -16.37 23.21
C ILE A 5 -14.73 -15.79 24.60
N LYS A 6 -13.81 -14.96 25.12
CA LYS A 6 -13.99 -14.28 26.40
C LYS A 6 -15.05 -13.19 26.27
N ARG A 7 -15.96 -13.09 27.24
CA ARG A 7 -17.01 -12.05 27.27
C ARG A 7 -16.45 -10.63 27.19
N THR A 8 -15.29 -10.40 27.81
CA THR A 8 -14.61 -9.10 27.82
C THR A 8 -14.24 -8.59 26.42
N LEU A 9 -14.14 -9.47 25.41
CA LEU A 9 -13.92 -9.06 24.03
C LEU A 9 -15.05 -8.17 23.51
N PHE A 10 -16.30 -8.48 23.86
CA PHE A 10 -17.47 -7.72 23.39
C PHE A 10 -17.59 -6.33 24.03
N GLU A 11 -16.88 -6.09 25.13
CA GLU A 11 -16.83 -4.82 25.85
C GLU A 11 -15.65 -3.94 25.38
N SER A 12 -14.72 -4.51 24.59
CA SER A 12 -13.50 -3.83 24.16
C SER A 12 -13.79 -2.69 23.16
N SER A 13 -12.85 -1.75 23.05
CA SER A 13 -12.89 -0.67 22.05
C SER A 13 -12.85 -1.20 20.62
N GLU A 14 -12.06 -2.24 20.40
CA GLU A 14 -11.83 -2.86 19.09
C GLU A 14 -13.13 -3.50 18.58
N TYR A 15 -13.84 -4.22 19.44
CA TYR A 15 -15.12 -4.83 19.05
C TYR A 15 -16.20 -3.78 18.77
N ARG A 16 -16.28 -2.72 19.60
CA ARG A 16 -17.20 -1.60 19.34
C ARG A 16 -16.90 -0.90 18.02
N ASN A 17 -15.63 -0.68 17.71
CA ASN A 17 -15.20 -0.12 16.41
C ASN A 17 -15.57 -1.05 15.26
N PHE A 18 -15.37 -2.36 15.41
CA PHE A 18 -15.74 -3.35 14.40
C PHE A 18 -17.25 -3.33 14.11
N VAL A 19 -18.10 -3.32 15.14
CA VAL A 19 -19.57 -3.25 14.98
C VAL A 19 -19.99 -1.94 14.32
N ARG A 20 -19.38 -0.81 14.70
CA ARG A 20 -19.65 0.50 14.08
C ARG A 20 -19.32 0.48 12.59
N VAL A 21 -18.12 0.06 12.22
CA VAL A 21 -17.67 -0.02 10.82
C VAL A 21 -18.55 -0.98 10.03
N HIS A 22 -18.91 -2.12 10.60
CA HIS A 22 -19.84 -3.06 9.96
C HIS A 22 -21.21 -2.44 9.68
N GLY A 23 -21.74 -1.63 10.62
CA GLY A 23 -22.98 -0.88 10.43
C GLY A 23 -22.87 0.16 9.31
N GLU A 24 -21.77 0.91 9.25
CA GLU A 24 -21.49 1.89 8.19
C GLU A 24 -21.39 1.21 6.81
N LEU A 25 -20.67 0.08 6.72
CA LEU A 25 -20.54 -0.69 5.49
C LEU A 25 -21.89 -1.26 5.01
N SER A 26 -22.70 -1.77 5.95
CA SER A 26 -24.03 -2.30 5.64
C SER A 26 -24.99 -1.20 5.18
N ALA A 27 -24.87 0.01 5.74
CA ALA A 27 -25.65 1.16 5.29
C ALA A 27 -25.24 1.65 3.90
N LEU A 28 -23.95 1.53 3.55
CA LEU A 28 -23.41 1.97 2.26
C LEU A 28 -23.71 0.99 1.11
N ALA A 29 -23.44 -0.30 1.31
CA ALA A 29 -23.48 -1.30 0.24
C ALA A 29 -24.61 -2.34 0.41
N GLY A 30 -25.33 -2.32 1.53
CA GLY A 30 -26.32 -3.34 1.87
C GLY A 30 -25.70 -4.59 2.47
N THR A 31 -26.41 -5.71 2.39
CA THR A 31 -25.96 -7.02 2.87
C THR A 31 -25.66 -7.94 1.69
N PRO A 32 -24.64 -8.81 1.79
CA PRO A 32 -24.32 -9.76 0.72
C PRO A 32 -25.47 -10.76 0.46
N PRO A 33 -25.54 -11.36 -0.74
CA PRO A 33 -24.58 -11.21 -1.86
C PRO A 33 -24.73 -9.88 -2.60
N PHE A 34 -23.62 -9.38 -3.15
CA PHE A 34 -23.54 -8.14 -3.92
C PHE A 34 -23.36 -8.44 -5.40
N GLU A 35 -24.09 -7.70 -6.25
CA GLU A 35 -23.86 -7.70 -7.70
C GLU A 35 -23.01 -6.48 -8.08
N VAL A 36 -21.89 -6.72 -8.77
CA VAL A 36 -20.94 -5.69 -9.19
C VAL A 36 -20.92 -5.64 -10.70
N SER A 37 -21.32 -4.53 -11.30
CA SER A 37 -21.31 -4.37 -12.75
C SER A 37 -20.64 -3.07 -13.21
N LEU A 38 -19.90 -3.16 -14.31
CA LEU A 38 -19.33 -2.00 -15.02
C LEU A 38 -19.37 -2.29 -16.52
N GLY A 39 -20.18 -1.49 -17.24
CA GLY A 39 -20.36 -1.67 -18.68
C GLY A 39 -20.98 -3.03 -19.02
N LYS A 40 -20.22 -3.91 -19.66
CA LYS A 40 -20.67 -5.24 -20.11
C LYS A 40 -20.32 -6.39 -19.17
N LYS A 41 -19.52 -6.12 -18.14
CA LYS A 41 -19.07 -7.13 -17.19
C LYS A 41 -19.87 -7.03 -15.89
N SER A 42 -20.25 -8.17 -15.37
CA SER A 42 -20.85 -8.34 -14.06
C SER A 42 -20.10 -9.44 -13.30
N ASP A 43 -19.99 -9.28 -11.99
CA ASP A 43 -19.43 -10.25 -11.06
C ASP A 43 -20.26 -10.27 -9.77
N GLU A 44 -20.17 -11.35 -9.01
CA GLU A 44 -20.92 -11.54 -7.76
C GLU A 44 -19.96 -11.69 -6.57
N ALA A 45 -20.22 -10.94 -5.51
CA ALA A 45 -19.43 -10.99 -4.27
C ALA A 45 -20.29 -11.49 -3.10
N LEU A 46 -19.82 -12.56 -2.45
CA LEU A 46 -20.55 -13.22 -1.35
C LEU A 46 -20.27 -12.59 0.03
N SER A 47 -19.29 -11.70 0.11
CA SER A 47 -18.90 -11.02 1.34
C SER A 47 -18.37 -9.61 1.07
N PHE A 48 -18.22 -8.80 2.12
CA PHE A 48 -17.56 -7.48 2.00
C PHE A 48 -16.08 -7.60 1.60
N GLU A 49 -15.42 -8.72 1.94
CA GLU A 49 -14.04 -8.97 1.54
C GLU A 49 -13.97 -9.25 0.03
N ASP A 50 -14.87 -10.10 -0.46
CA ASP A 50 -14.97 -10.43 -1.90
C ASP A 50 -15.39 -9.22 -2.73
N LEU A 51 -16.24 -8.35 -2.16
CA LEU A 51 -16.73 -7.14 -2.83
C LEU A 51 -15.58 -6.26 -3.32
N ARG A 52 -14.56 -6.06 -2.47
CA ARG A 52 -13.38 -5.25 -2.85
C ARG A 52 -12.68 -5.84 -4.07
N SER A 53 -12.49 -7.16 -4.09
CA SER A 53 -11.79 -7.85 -5.18
C SER A 53 -12.61 -7.82 -6.46
N ALA A 54 -13.90 -8.14 -6.39
CA ALA A 54 -14.82 -8.10 -7.52
C ALA A 54 -14.88 -6.69 -8.16
N VAL A 55 -14.98 -5.63 -7.36
CA VAL A 55 -14.94 -4.24 -7.85
C VAL A 55 -13.64 -3.93 -8.58
N LEU A 56 -12.50 -4.32 -8.01
CA LEU A 56 -11.20 -4.08 -8.64
C LEU A 56 -11.05 -4.85 -9.95
N ASP A 57 -11.57 -6.07 -10.04
CA ASP A 57 -11.40 -6.92 -11.22
C ASP A 57 -12.35 -6.57 -12.36
N VAL A 58 -13.53 -6.05 -12.02
CA VAL A 58 -14.43 -5.41 -12.98
C VAL A 58 -13.84 -4.07 -13.47
N ALA A 59 -13.23 -3.28 -12.59
CA ALA A 59 -12.66 -1.97 -12.95
C ALA A 59 -11.34 -2.02 -13.73
N LYS A 60 -10.49 -3.04 -13.50
CA LYS A 60 -9.21 -3.20 -14.24
C LYS A 60 -9.42 -3.62 -15.68
N GLU A 61 -10.57 -4.20 -16.02
CA GLU A 61 -10.78 -4.74 -17.35
C GLU A 61 -10.75 -3.64 -18.42
N GLY A 62 -9.92 -3.85 -19.44
CA GLY A 62 -9.72 -2.87 -20.51
C GLY A 62 -8.78 -1.72 -20.17
N VAL A 63 -8.21 -1.66 -18.96
CA VAL A 63 -7.18 -0.69 -18.60
C VAL A 63 -5.80 -1.29 -18.83
N PRO A 64 -5.08 -0.91 -19.90
CA PRO A 64 -3.71 -1.36 -20.08
C PRO A 64 -2.82 -0.75 -18.99
N MET A 65 -2.18 -1.59 -18.19
CA MET A 65 -1.25 -1.15 -17.16
C MET A 65 0.18 -1.38 -17.61
N GLN A 66 0.93 -0.31 -17.83
CA GLN A 66 2.36 -0.37 -18.09
C GLN A 66 3.13 0.11 -16.86
N ARG A 67 4.06 -0.71 -16.38
CA ARG A 67 4.95 -0.36 -15.27
C ARG A 67 6.36 -0.21 -15.78
N PHE A 68 6.84 1.03 -15.84
CA PHE A 68 8.23 1.33 -16.16
C PHE A 68 9.15 0.85 -15.03
N LYS A 69 10.15 0.02 -15.36
CA LYS A 69 11.17 -0.44 -14.40
C LYS A 69 12.44 0.39 -14.44
N GLY A 70 12.59 1.21 -15.47
CA GLY A 70 13.66 2.19 -15.59
C GLY A 70 13.28 3.30 -16.56
N LEU A 71 14.03 4.40 -16.52
CA LEU A 71 13.77 5.57 -17.37
C LEU A 71 13.94 5.26 -18.87
N GLY A 72 14.79 4.28 -19.22
CA GLY A 72 15.01 3.87 -20.61
C GLY A 72 13.84 3.11 -21.25
N GLU A 73 12.81 2.75 -20.49
CA GLU A 73 11.57 2.15 -21.01
C GLU A 73 10.55 3.20 -21.48
N MET A 74 10.85 4.49 -21.25
CA MET A 74 10.02 5.63 -21.66
C MET A 74 10.56 6.28 -22.93
N ASN A 75 9.67 6.77 -23.78
CA ASN A 75 10.04 7.61 -24.92
C ASN A 75 10.36 9.04 -24.45
N ALA A 76 11.05 9.82 -25.31
CA ALA A 76 11.50 11.17 -24.98
C ALA A 76 10.37 12.10 -24.53
N ASP A 77 9.23 12.09 -25.22
CA ASP A 77 8.08 12.94 -24.88
C ASP A 77 7.50 12.57 -23.50
N GLN A 78 7.43 11.28 -23.19
CA GLN A 78 6.95 10.79 -21.90
C GLN A 78 7.87 11.23 -20.76
N LEU A 79 9.19 11.11 -20.94
CA LEU A 79 10.16 11.57 -19.94
C LEU A 79 10.03 13.09 -19.72
N TYR A 80 9.90 13.86 -20.81
CA TYR A 80 9.77 15.30 -20.70
C TYR A 80 8.52 15.69 -19.90
N GLU A 81 7.36 15.16 -20.30
CA GLU A 81 6.07 15.49 -19.69
C GLU A 81 5.94 15.05 -18.23
N THR A 82 6.57 13.93 -17.86
CA THR A 82 6.42 13.36 -16.51
C THR A 82 7.52 13.77 -15.54
N THR A 83 8.75 13.97 -16.02
CA THR A 83 9.93 14.16 -15.14
C THR A 83 10.72 15.45 -15.36
N MET A 84 10.66 16.08 -16.54
CA MET A 84 11.51 17.23 -16.86
C MET A 84 10.78 18.57 -16.88
N ASP A 85 9.53 18.60 -17.34
CA ASP A 85 8.69 19.80 -17.42
C ASP A 85 8.51 20.41 -16.02
N ALA A 86 8.95 21.66 -15.84
CA ALA A 86 8.91 22.37 -14.57
C ALA A 86 7.49 22.53 -14.01
N SER A 87 6.46 22.49 -14.87
CA SER A 87 5.06 22.61 -14.48
C SER A 87 4.44 21.30 -13.99
N LYS A 88 5.02 20.14 -14.35
CA LYS A 88 4.46 18.80 -14.08
C LYS A 88 5.36 17.91 -13.23
N ARG A 89 6.67 18.17 -13.22
CA ARG A 89 7.66 17.34 -12.52
C ARG A 89 7.43 17.37 -11.01
N THR A 90 7.62 16.21 -10.39
CA THR A 90 7.67 16.08 -8.93
C THR A 90 9.14 15.98 -8.51
N LEU A 91 9.60 16.92 -7.68
CA LEU A 91 10.95 16.91 -7.14
C LEU A 91 10.89 16.80 -5.62
N GLN A 92 11.77 15.98 -5.05
CA GLN A 92 12.02 15.92 -3.61
C GLN A 92 13.38 16.54 -3.32
N GLN A 93 13.42 17.53 -2.44
CA GLN A 93 14.68 18.11 -1.99
C GLN A 93 15.29 17.22 -0.91
N VAL A 94 16.53 16.78 -1.12
CA VAL A 94 17.28 16.02 -0.11
C VAL A 94 17.91 17.00 0.88
N THR A 95 17.67 16.77 2.17
CA THR A 95 18.29 17.50 3.28
C THR A 95 19.30 16.61 3.99
N VAL A 96 20.32 17.23 4.59
CA VAL A 96 21.31 16.55 5.43
C VAL A 96 21.37 17.31 6.74
N ASP A 97 20.70 16.77 7.76
CA ASP A 97 20.66 17.40 9.08
C ASP A 97 21.94 17.09 9.88
N ASP A 98 22.44 15.87 9.77
CA ASP A 98 23.72 15.43 10.33
C ASP A 98 24.57 14.73 9.26
N ALA A 99 25.59 15.43 8.79
CA ALA A 99 26.50 14.93 7.77
C ALA A 99 27.33 13.72 8.25
N THR A 100 27.63 13.64 9.54
CA THR A 100 28.45 12.57 10.11
C THR A 100 27.63 11.29 10.25
N ALA A 101 26.39 11.41 10.73
CA ALA A 101 25.47 10.28 10.80
C ALA A 101 25.13 9.73 9.41
N ALA A 102 24.91 10.62 8.43
CA ALA A 102 24.65 10.22 7.04
C ALA A 102 25.82 9.43 6.44
N ASP A 103 27.07 9.89 6.62
CA ASP A 103 28.26 9.20 6.11
C ASP A 103 28.47 7.82 6.76
N LEU A 104 28.20 7.71 8.07
CA LEU A 104 28.27 6.44 8.78
C LEU A 104 27.26 5.43 8.23
N ILE A 105 26.00 5.85 8.06
CA ILE A 105 24.94 5.00 7.49
C ILE A 105 25.29 4.62 6.06
N PHE A 106 25.77 5.57 5.26
CA PHE A 106 26.19 5.31 3.89
C PHE A 106 27.32 4.28 3.83
N SER A 107 28.36 4.44 4.64
CA SER A 107 29.48 3.50 4.72
C SER A 107 29.06 2.12 5.22
N MET A 108 28.12 2.04 6.17
CA MET A 108 27.59 0.77 6.67
C MET A 108 26.76 0.04 5.60
N LEU A 109 25.93 0.76 4.84
CA LEU A 109 25.03 0.17 3.83
C LEU A 109 25.74 -0.12 2.51
N MET A 110 26.67 0.74 2.11
CA MET A 110 27.31 0.72 0.78
C MET A 110 28.77 0.26 0.82
N GLY A 111 29.40 0.18 2.00
CA GLY A 111 30.78 -0.25 2.15
C GLY A 111 30.96 -1.77 2.12
N ASP A 112 32.19 -2.24 1.99
CA ASP A 112 32.49 -3.64 1.66
C ASP A 112 32.24 -4.67 2.80
N LYS A 113 32.00 -4.20 4.02
CA LYS A 113 31.80 -5.07 5.19
C LYS A 113 30.38 -5.61 5.21
N VAL A 114 30.24 -6.92 5.05
CA VAL A 114 28.93 -7.59 4.96
C VAL A 114 28.23 -7.68 6.32
N GLU A 115 28.97 -7.98 7.38
CA GLU A 115 28.42 -8.23 8.72
C GLU A 115 27.66 -7.02 9.31
N PRO A 116 28.23 -5.80 9.36
CA PRO A 116 27.51 -4.63 9.86
C PRO A 116 26.25 -4.32 9.04
N ARG A 117 26.33 -4.51 7.71
CA ARG A 117 25.19 -4.31 6.82
C ARG A 117 24.06 -5.30 7.12
N ARG A 118 24.40 -6.57 7.33
CA ARG A 118 23.42 -7.64 7.61
C ARG A 118 22.70 -7.38 8.93
N GLU A 119 23.44 -7.09 9.99
CA GLU A 119 22.87 -6.77 11.31
C GLU A 119 21.93 -5.56 11.25
N PHE A 120 22.32 -4.51 10.51
CA PHE A 120 21.49 -3.34 10.31
C PHE A 120 20.18 -3.67 9.58
N ILE A 121 20.25 -4.45 8.49
CA ILE A 121 19.06 -4.85 7.74
C ILE A 121 18.15 -5.72 8.61
N GLU A 122 18.67 -6.72 9.31
CA GLU A 122 17.86 -7.63 10.14
C GLU A 122 17.15 -6.91 11.29
N SER A 123 17.82 -5.93 11.92
CA SER A 123 17.26 -5.16 13.02
C SER A 123 16.19 -4.15 12.58
N ASN A 124 16.32 -3.55 11.39
CA ASN A 124 15.45 -2.44 10.95
C ASN A 124 14.44 -2.84 9.86
N ALA A 125 14.60 -3.99 9.18
CA ALA A 125 13.77 -4.35 8.02
C ALA A 125 12.27 -4.44 8.32
N ARG A 126 11.89 -4.77 9.56
CA ARG A 126 10.47 -4.86 9.97
C ARG A 126 9.85 -3.50 10.24
N ASP A 127 10.66 -2.50 10.54
CA ASP A 127 10.21 -1.18 10.95
C ASP A 127 10.07 -0.21 9.77
N VAL A 128 10.55 -0.58 8.57
CA VAL A 128 10.48 0.23 7.35
C VAL A 128 9.06 0.67 7.01
N ALA A 129 8.05 -0.15 7.31
CA ALA A 129 6.65 0.18 7.05
C ALA A 129 6.10 1.33 7.92
N ASN A 130 6.78 1.66 9.03
CA ASN A 130 6.34 2.62 10.03
C ASN A 130 7.28 3.82 10.18
N LEU A 131 8.17 4.07 9.21
CA LEU A 131 9.14 5.17 9.32
C LEU A 131 8.47 6.56 9.34
N ASP A 132 7.29 6.67 8.71
CA ASP A 132 6.57 7.94 8.53
C ASP A 132 5.20 7.98 9.26
N VAL A 133 4.97 7.11 10.25
CA VAL A 133 3.69 7.04 11.02
C VAL A 133 3.72 7.93 12.26
#